data_AF-R6JPX9-F1
#
_entry.id   AF-R6JPX9-F1
#
_cell.length_a   1.000
_cell.length_b   1.000
_cell.length_c   1.000
_cell.angle_alpha   90.00
_cell.angle_beta   90.00
_cell.angle_gamma   90.00
#
_symmetry.space_group_name_H-M   'P 1'
#
loop_
_entity.id
_entity.type
_entity.pdbx_description
1 polymer ?
#
loop_
_entity_poly.entity_id
_entity_poly.type
_entity_poly.pdbx_seq_one_letter_code
_entity_poly.pdbx_strand_id
1 'polypeptide(L)'
;MRNSPLPFQGKYCTLDDMILEANACGLAFPIILAMTYGELKRYILFHRDRERIQYQNLSQIAYIQAGVIASIVAGEDIGPVYERFPYWTEEDILDIQAAKTLAYFNQL
;
A
#
# COMPACT_ATOMS: atom_id res chain seq x y z
N MET A 1 -19.80 -1.31 -17.11
CA MET A 1 -18.38 -1.09 -16.79
C MET A 1 -18.18 0.39 -16.51
N ARG A 2 -17.93 0.78 -15.26
CA ARG A 2 -17.58 2.17 -14.94
C ARG A 2 -16.13 2.36 -15.35
N ASN A 3 -15.92 3.03 -16.48
CA ASN A 3 -14.63 3.58 -16.85
C ASN A 3 -14.34 4.78 -15.95
N SER A 4 -14.03 4.53 -14.68
CA SER A 4 -13.31 5.53 -13.88
C SER A 4 -11.88 5.55 -14.42
N PRO A 5 -11.43 6.62 -15.08
CA PRO A 5 -10.03 6.73 -15.46
C PRO A 5 -9.21 6.59 -14.19
N LEU A 6 -8.07 5.88 -14.26
CA LEU A 6 -7.11 5.85 -13.16
C LEU A 6 -6.89 7.30 -12.69
N PRO A 7 -7.00 7.60 -11.37
CA PRO A 7 -6.99 8.98 -10.88
C PRO A 7 -5.70 9.75 -11.22
N PHE A 8 -4.68 9.03 -11.69
CA PHE A 8 -3.35 9.54 -11.97
C PHE A 8 -3.16 10.12 -13.38
N GLN A 9 -4.18 10.05 -14.26
CA GLN A 9 -4.06 10.46 -15.68
C GLN A 9 -4.70 11.80 -16.04
N GLY A 10 -5.24 12.56 -15.08
CA GLY A 10 -5.86 13.85 -15.37
C GLY A 10 -4.85 14.87 -15.93
N LYS A 11 -4.95 15.19 -17.22
CA LYS A 11 -4.47 16.48 -17.75
C LYS A 11 -5.37 17.55 -17.16
N TYR A 12 -4.81 18.52 -16.43
CA TYR A 12 -5.60 19.63 -15.90
C TYR A 12 -6.22 20.39 -17.07
N CYS A 13 -7.55 20.52 -17.08
CA CYS A 13 -8.27 21.25 -18.12
C CYS A 13 -8.36 22.75 -17.77
N THR A 14 -8.42 23.11 -16.48
CA THR A 14 -8.52 24.49 -16.00
C THR A 14 -7.77 24.72 -14.67
N LEU A 15 -7.56 25.98 -14.27
CA LEU A 15 -7.00 26.34 -12.96
C LEU A 15 -7.91 25.91 -11.81
N ASP A 16 -9.22 25.97 -12.00
CA ASP A 16 -10.21 25.57 -11.00
C ASP A 16 -10.09 24.08 -10.68
N ASP A 17 -9.81 23.23 -11.68
CA ASP A 17 -9.54 21.79 -11.46
C ASP A 17 -8.31 21.58 -10.56
N MET A 18 -7.26 22.39 -10.75
CA MET A 18 -6.04 22.30 -9.94
C MET A 18 -6.27 22.78 -8.50
N ILE A 19 -7.06 23.84 -8.32
CA ILE A 19 -7.42 24.35 -7.00
C ILE A 19 -8.23 23.29 -6.24
N LEU A 20 -9.24 22.70 -6.91
CA LEU A 20 -10.07 21.66 -6.33
C LEU A 20 -9.25 20.43 -5.93
N GLU A 21 -8.36 19.99 -6.80
CA GLU A 21 -7.52 18.81 -6.53
C GLU A 21 -6.48 19.07 -5.44
N ALA A 22 -5.83 20.24 -5.44
CA ALA A 22 -4.90 20.60 -4.37
C ALA A 22 -5.61 20.67 -3.00
N ASN A 23 -6.86 21.14 -2.98
CA ASN A 23 -7.67 21.10 -1.78
C ASN A 23 -8.00 19.66 -1.34
N ALA A 24 -8.34 18.78 -2.28
CA ALA A 24 -8.57 17.36 -2.00
C ALA A 24 -7.30 16.65 -1.48
N CYS A 25 -6.12 17.06 -1.95
CA CYS A 25 -4.83 16.60 -1.41
C CYS A 25 -4.50 17.17 -0.01
N GLY A 26 -5.34 18.06 0.54
CA GLY A 26 -5.22 18.61 1.89
C GLY A 26 -4.63 20.02 1.98
N LEU A 27 -4.47 20.74 0.86
CA LEU A 27 -3.96 22.12 0.89
C LEU A 27 -5.09 23.12 1.21
N ALA A 28 -4.83 24.04 2.14
CA ALA A 28 -5.79 25.08 2.50
C ALA A 28 -5.89 26.15 1.40
N PHE A 29 -7.10 26.63 1.11
CA PHE A 29 -7.37 27.58 0.04
C PHE A 29 -6.49 28.86 0.05
N PRO A 30 -6.21 29.51 1.20
CA PRO A 30 -5.30 30.66 1.24
C PRO A 30 -3.87 30.33 0.79
N ILE A 31 -3.42 29.10 1.04
CA ILE A 31 -2.09 28.63 0.62
C ILE A 31 -2.09 28.38 -0.89
N ILE A 32 -3.16 27.79 -1.43
CA ILE A 32 -3.32 27.56 -2.87
C ILE A 32 -3.20 28.88 -3.65
N LEU A 33 -3.88 29.94 -3.18
CA LEU A 33 -3.85 31.26 -3.82
C LEU A 33 -2.47 31.94 -3.77
N ALA A 34 -1.63 31.57 -2.81
CA ALA A 34 -0.27 32.08 -2.69
C ALA A 34 0.76 31.30 -3.54
N MET A 35 0.38 30.14 -4.09
CA MET A 35 1.26 29.31 -4.90
C MET A 35 1.23 29.70 -6.38
N THR A 36 2.37 29.62 -7.03
CA THR A 36 2.44 29.70 -8.49
C THR A 36 1.86 28.46 -9.15
N TYR A 37 1.46 28.58 -10.42
CA TYR A 37 0.98 27.44 -11.21
C TYR A 37 1.95 26.24 -11.19
N GLY A 38 3.26 26.50 -11.27
CA GLY A 38 4.29 25.46 -11.25
C GLY A 38 4.39 24.74 -9.90
N GLU A 39 4.29 25.49 -8.80
CA GLU A 39 4.31 24.92 -7.45
C GLU A 39 3.05 24.10 -7.19
N LEU A 40 1.88 24.62 -7.59
CA LEU A 40 0.60 23.91 -7.45
C LEU A 40 0.61 22.59 -8.25
N LYS A 41 1.08 22.65 -9.50
CA LYS A 41 1.24 21.47 -10.36
C LYS A 41 2.16 20.43 -9.73
N ARG A 42 3.30 20.86 -9.17
CA ARG A 42 4.28 19.96 -8.56
C ARG A 42 3.72 19.30 -7.31
N TYR A 43 2.99 20.05 -6.48
CA TYR A 43 2.35 19.53 -5.28
C TYR A 43 1.35 18.42 -5.59
N ILE A 44 0.47 18.66 -6.56
CA ILE A 44 -0.55 17.66 -6.96
C ILE A 44 0.12 16.41 -7.53
N LEU A 45 1.10 16.57 -8.43
CA LEU A 45 1.82 15.42 -9.02
C LEU A 45 2.53 14.58 -7.96
N PHE A 46 3.15 15.22 -6.98
CA PHE A 46 3.81 14.51 -5.87
C PHE A 46 2.83 13.65 -5.06
N HIS A 47 1.64 14.16 -4.74
CA HIS A 47 0.63 13.40 -4.02
C HIS A 47 0.06 12.25 -4.84
N ARG A 48 -0.20 12.46 -6.13
CA ARG A 48 -0.60 11.40 -7.05
C ARG A 48 0.41 10.26 -7.09
N ASP A 49 1.69 10.57 -7.18
CA ASP A 49 2.75 9.56 -7.18
C ASP A 49 2.80 8.79 -5.85
N ARG A 50 2.63 9.51 -4.73
CA ARG A 50 2.58 8.90 -3.40
C ARG A 50 1.40 7.93 -3.25
N GLU A 51 0.21 8.34 -3.66
CA GLU A 51 -0.99 7.49 -3.67
C GLU A 51 -0.81 6.28 -4.59
N ARG A 52 -0.26 6.48 -5.79
CA ARG A 52 0.02 5.38 -6.72
C ARG A 52 0.94 4.32 -6.09
N ILE A 53 2.03 4.74 -5.45
CA ILE A 53 2.97 3.84 -4.76
C ILE A 53 2.25 3.10 -3.62
N GLN A 54 1.43 3.80 -2.84
CA GLN A 54 0.65 3.19 -1.77
C GLN A 54 -0.30 2.11 -2.30
N TYR A 55 -1.05 2.41 -3.37
CA TYR A 55 -1.95 1.42 -3.98
C TYR A 55 -1.20 0.24 -4.60
N GLN A 56 -0.01 0.47 -5.19
CA GLN A 56 0.86 -0.62 -5.67
C GLN A 56 1.27 -1.56 -4.53
N ASN A 57 1.72 -1.01 -3.39
CA ASN A 57 2.09 -1.80 -2.22
C ASN A 57 0.90 -2.60 -1.67
N LEU A 58 -0.26 -1.96 -1.53
CA LEU A 58 -1.49 -2.64 -1.08
C LEU A 58 -1.90 -3.77 -2.03
N SER A 59 -1.78 -3.54 -3.34
CA SER A 59 -2.11 -4.54 -4.35
C SER A 59 -1.18 -5.75 -4.28
N GLN A 60 0.12 -5.53 -4.03
CA GLN A 60 1.09 -6.62 -3.83
C GLN A 60 0.77 -7.44 -2.58
N ILE A 61 0.46 -6.79 -1.46
CA ILE A 61 0.07 -7.48 -0.21
C ILE A 61 -1.18 -8.34 -0.45
N ALA A 62 -2.21 -7.77 -1.08
CA ALA A 62 -3.45 -8.50 -1.38
C ALA A 62 -3.21 -9.70 -2.31
N TYR A 63 -2.35 -9.54 -3.33
CA TYR A 63 -1.97 -10.63 -4.23
C TYR A 63 -1.29 -11.77 -3.48
N ILE A 64 -0.33 -11.45 -2.60
CA ILE A 64 0.39 -12.46 -1.82
C ILE A 64 -0.58 -13.17 -0.87
N GLN A 65 -1.47 -12.44 -0.19
CA GLN A 65 -2.50 -13.02 0.68
C GLN A 65 -3.43 -13.97 -0.09
N ALA A 66 -3.86 -13.58 -1.28
CA ALA A 66 -4.67 -14.44 -2.13
C ALA A 66 -3.93 -15.72 -2.53
N GLY A 67 -2.62 -15.61 -2.83
CA GLY A 67 -1.76 -16.77 -3.09
C GLY A 67 -1.70 -17.73 -1.90
N VAL A 68 -1.47 -17.22 -0.70
CA VAL A 68 -1.45 -18.02 0.54
C VAL A 68 -2.79 -18.71 0.79
N ILE A 69 -3.91 -17.99 0.62
CA ILE A 69 -5.24 -18.58 0.80
C ILE A 69 -5.50 -19.68 -0.24
N ALA A 70 -5.14 -19.44 -1.50
CA ALA A 70 -5.31 -20.42 -2.57
C ALA A 70 -4.54 -21.72 -2.31
N SER A 71 -3.29 -21.63 -1.81
CA SER A 71 -2.51 -22.83 -1.47
C SER A 71 -3.10 -23.59 -0.28
N ILE A 72 -3.61 -22.89 0.76
CA ILE A 72 -4.33 -23.55 1.88
C ILE A 72 -5.56 -24.29 1.35
N VAL A 73 -6.35 -23.64 0.48
CA VAL A 73 -7.58 -24.22 -0.08
C VAL A 73 -7.27 -25.42 -0.97
N ALA A 74 -6.14 -25.40 -1.69
CA ALA A 74 -5.65 -26.51 -2.49
C ALA A 74 -5.09 -27.68 -1.66
N GLY A 75 -4.97 -27.51 -0.33
CA GLY A 75 -4.38 -28.51 0.56
C GLY A 75 -2.86 -28.60 0.46
N GLU A 76 -2.22 -27.58 -0.12
CA GLU A 76 -0.76 -27.48 -0.15
C GLU A 76 -0.25 -27.03 1.23
N ASP A 77 0.74 -27.73 1.77
CA ASP A 77 1.45 -27.27 2.95
C ASP A 77 2.30 -26.05 2.59
N ILE A 78 1.90 -24.89 3.12
CA ILE A 78 2.56 -23.60 2.85
C ILE A 78 3.82 -23.45 3.72
N GLY A 79 4.08 -24.40 4.63
CA GLY A 79 5.16 -24.29 5.58
C GLY A 79 5.01 -23.08 6.51
N PRO A 80 6.05 -22.72 7.27
CA PRO A 80 6.04 -21.55 8.13
C PRO A 80 6.07 -20.23 7.35
N VAL A 81 5.33 -19.24 7.84
CA VAL A 81 5.20 -17.89 7.24
C VAL A 81 6.57 -17.23 6.97
N TYR A 82 7.55 -17.40 7.86
CA TYR A 82 8.88 -16.81 7.69
C TYR A 82 9.70 -17.40 6.52
N GLU A 83 9.36 -18.59 6.01
CA GLU A 83 10.02 -19.15 4.82
C GLU A 83 9.53 -18.49 3.52
N ARG A 84 8.33 -17.89 3.54
CA ARG A 84 7.70 -17.30 2.35
C ARG A 84 7.84 -15.78 2.28
N PHE A 85 7.99 -15.12 3.43
CA PHE A 85 8.02 -13.67 3.54
C PHE A 85 9.39 -13.16 4.00
N PRO A 86 10.09 -12.32 3.22
CA PRO A 86 11.46 -11.87 3.50
C PRO A 86 11.50 -10.69 4.49
N TYR A 87 10.68 -10.75 5.55
CA TYR A 87 10.54 -9.66 6.53
C TYR A 87 10.92 -10.09 7.96
N TRP A 88 11.20 -11.37 8.17
CA TRP A 88 11.54 -11.92 9.46
C TRP A 88 13.05 -11.90 9.65
N THR A 89 13.52 -11.46 10.81
CA THR A 89 14.93 -11.57 11.20
C THR A 89 15.23 -12.97 11.76
N GLU A 90 16.50 -13.36 11.82
CA GLU A 90 16.90 -14.65 12.39
C GLU A 90 16.47 -14.79 13.86
N GLU A 91 16.49 -13.69 14.62
CA GLU A 91 16.04 -13.64 16.01
C GLU A 91 14.53 -13.90 16.12
N ASP A 92 13.71 -13.27 15.27
CA ASP A 92 12.27 -13.51 15.24
C ASP A 92 11.93 -14.97 14.91
N ILE A 93 12.71 -15.60 14.01
CA ILE A 93 12.52 -17.01 13.64
C ILE A 93 12.82 -17.92 14.84
N LEU A 94 13.90 -17.66 15.56
CA LEU A 94 14.28 -18.41 16.76
C LEU A 94 13.21 -18.31 17.85
N ASP A 95 12.66 -17.12 18.07
CA ASP A 95 11.60 -16.91 19.06
C ASP A 95 10.31 -17.68 18.71
N ILE A 96 9.91 -17.70 17.43
CA ILE A 96 8.76 -18.49 16.98
C ILE A 96 8.99 -19.98 17.17
N GLN A 97 10.20 -20.47 16.86
CA GLN A 97 10.56 -21.88 17.03
C GLN A 97 10.57 -22.27 18.51
N ALA A 98 11.15 -21.42 19.36
CA ALA A 98 11.15 -21.61 20.81
C ALA A 98 9.72 -21.63 21.36
N ALA A 99 8.85 -20.70 20.94
CA ALA A 99 7.45 -20.65 21.34
C ALA A 99 6.67 -21.90 20.91
N LYS A 100 6.85 -22.38 19.66
CA LYS A 100 6.26 -23.65 19.19
C LYS A 100 6.72 -24.83 20.03
N THR A 101 8.02 -24.88 20.34
CA THR A 101 8.64 -25.95 21.11
C THR A 101 8.07 -25.98 22.54
N LEU A 102 8.00 -24.82 23.21
CA LEU A 102 7.38 -24.68 24.52
C LEU A 102 5.89 -25.06 24.50
N ALA A 103 5.14 -24.66 23.47
CA ALA A 103 3.73 -25.01 23.32
C ALA A 103 3.52 -26.53 23.17
N TYR A 104 4.38 -27.21 22.41
CA TYR A 104 4.36 -28.67 22.28
C TYR A 104 4.62 -29.35 23.63
N PHE A 105 5.61 -28.88 24.39
CA PHE A 105 5.93 -29.44 25.70
C PHE A 105 4.83 -29.21 26.74
N ASN A 106 4.11 -28.09 26.68
CA ASN A 106 2.99 -27.80 27.58
C ASN A 106 1.69 -28.54 27.23
N GLN A 107 1.61 -29.17 26.05
CA GLN A 107 0.45 -29.98 25.63
C GLN A 107 0.60 -31.49 25.95
N LEU A 108 1.78 -31.90 26.43
CA LEU A 108 2.08 -33.24 26.97
C LEU A 108 1.84 -33.30 28.48
#